data_AF-A0AAU2DQL4-F1
#
_entry.id   AF-A0AAU2DQL4-F1
#
_cell.length_a   1.000
_cell.length_b   1.000
_cell.length_c   1.000
_cell.angle_alpha   90.00
_cell.angle_beta   90.00
_cell.angle_gamma   90.00
#
_symmetry.space_group_name_H-M   'P 1'
#
loop_
_entity.id
_entity.type
_entity.pdbx_description
1 polymer ?
#
loop_
_entity_poly.entity_id
_entity_poly.type
_entity_poly.pdbx_seq_one_letter_code
_entity_poly.pdbx_strand_id
1 'polypeptide(L)'
;MRNADIRRLDREIQTTTKKLEAVRRGEWWPLNGSERRAMARALAGGAYKVARGRSAGRDEQRMDTTGNAAEMRLNAELTALHAERQRLTTEAAREKAKRKSSGWF
;
A
#
# COMPACT_ATOMS: atom_id res chain seq x y z
N MET A 1 -4.79 -8.99 25.56
CA MET A 1 -3.79 -8.35 24.67
C MET A 1 -4.21 -8.38 23.19
N ARG A 2 -4.80 -9.47 22.65
CA ARG A 2 -5.25 -9.63 21.24
C ARG A 2 -6.06 -8.48 20.60
N ASN A 3 -6.92 -7.78 21.37
CA ASN A 3 -7.67 -6.62 20.85
C ASN A 3 -6.80 -5.39 20.56
N ALA A 4 -5.60 -5.31 21.15
CA ALA A 4 -4.64 -4.26 20.82
C ALA A 4 -4.00 -4.53 19.44
N ASP A 5 -3.70 -5.80 19.13
CA ASP A 5 -3.09 -6.19 17.86
C ASP A 5 -4.05 -5.96 16.68
N ILE A 6 -5.33 -6.31 16.85
CA ILE A 6 -6.36 -6.02 15.85
C ILE A 6 -6.47 -4.51 15.59
N ARG A 7 -6.49 -3.69 16.66
CA ARG A 7 -6.54 -2.22 16.53
C ARG A 7 -5.29 -1.64 15.89
N ARG A 8 -4.13 -2.25 16.12
CA ARG A 8 -2.87 -1.87 15.47
C ARG A 8 -2.92 -2.17 13.98
N LEU A 9 -3.34 -3.39 13.60
CA LEU A 9 -3.51 -3.77 12.19
C LEU A 9 -4.53 -2.86 11.48
N ASP A 10 -5.65 -2.52 12.12
CA ASP A 10 -6.64 -1.60 11.56
C ASP A 10 -6.03 -0.22 11.26
N ARG A 11 -5.15 0.30 12.14
CA ARG A 11 -4.43 1.56 11.89
C ARG A 11 -3.43 1.44 10.74
N GLU A 12 -2.73 0.30 10.65
CA GLU A 12 -1.78 0.03 9.57
C GLU A 12 -2.51 -0.10 8.21
N ILE A 13 -3.68 -0.76 8.18
CA ILE A 13 -4.56 -0.84 7.01
C ILE A 13 -5.02 0.55 6.59
N GLN A 14 -5.52 1.37 7.52
CA GLN A 14 -5.94 2.75 7.21
C GLN A 14 -4.79 3.59 6.65
N THR A 15 -3.60 3.46 7.25
CA THR A 15 -2.42 4.20 6.80
C THR A 15 -2.00 3.77 5.39
N THR A 16 -2.01 2.47 5.11
CA THR A 16 -1.66 1.91 3.80
C THR A 16 -2.71 2.26 2.74
N THR A 17 -3.99 2.31 3.12
CA THR A 17 -5.08 2.77 2.25
C THR A 17 -4.89 4.24 1.87
N LYS A 18 -4.58 5.12 2.84
CA LYS A 18 -4.29 6.54 2.56
C LYS A 18 -3.09 6.72 1.63
N LYS A 19 -2.06 5.90 1.79
CA LYS A 19 -0.90 5.86 0.88
C LYS A 19 -1.31 5.47 -0.53
N LEU A 20 -2.12 4.42 -0.68
CA LEU A 20 -2.61 3.97 -1.98
C LEU A 20 -3.45 5.06 -2.68
N GLU A 21 -4.37 5.68 -1.95
CA GLU A 21 -5.17 6.79 -2.48
C GLU A 21 -4.31 7.98 -2.90
N ALA A 22 -3.27 8.29 -2.12
CA ALA A 22 -2.33 9.35 -2.46
C ALA A 22 -1.57 9.02 -3.75
N VAL A 23 -1.08 7.79 -3.94
CA VAL A 23 -0.45 7.37 -5.21
C VAL A 23 -1.42 7.50 -6.38
N ARG A 24 -2.68 7.07 -6.21
CA ARG A 24 -3.73 7.20 -7.23
C ARG A 24 -4.07 8.65 -7.60
N ARG A 25 -3.93 9.58 -6.65
CA ARG A 25 -4.05 11.03 -6.89
C ARG A 25 -2.81 11.64 -7.54
N GLY A 26 -1.77 10.85 -7.79
CA GLY A 26 -0.49 11.31 -8.34
C GLY A 26 0.45 11.90 -7.29
N GLU A 27 0.20 11.70 -6.00
CA GLU A 27 1.08 12.18 -4.93
C GLU A 27 2.30 11.26 -4.75
N TRP A 28 3.48 11.84 -4.53
CA TRP A 28 4.76 11.10 -4.54
C TRP A 28 5.35 10.83 -3.15
N TRP A 29 4.69 11.30 -2.09
CA TRP A 29 5.12 11.01 -0.72
C TRP A 29 5.02 9.54 -0.28
N PRO A 30 4.10 8.69 -0.81
CA PRO A 30 4.01 7.28 -0.43
C PRO A 30 5.05 6.37 -1.13
N LEU A 31 5.80 6.94 -2.07
CA LEU A 31 6.80 6.23 -2.86
C LEU A 31 8.03 5.92 -2.02
N ASN A 32 8.59 4.71 -2.20
CA ASN A 32 9.85 4.33 -1.58
C ASN A 32 11.05 5.02 -2.25
N GLY A 33 12.26 4.81 -1.71
CA GLY A 33 13.47 5.48 -2.20
C GLY A 33 13.82 5.14 -3.66
N SER A 34 13.58 3.91 -4.12
CA SER A 34 13.84 3.52 -5.51
C SER A 34 12.80 4.10 -6.47
N GLU A 35 11.52 4.04 -6.11
CA GLU A 35 10.39 4.63 -6.84
C GLU A 35 10.58 6.15 -7.00
N ARG A 36 10.94 6.85 -5.92
CA ARG A 36 11.22 8.30 -5.96
C ARG A 36 12.37 8.65 -6.90
N ARG A 37 13.45 7.87 -6.89
CA ARG A 37 14.58 8.09 -7.81
C ARG A 37 14.19 7.82 -9.26
N ALA A 38 13.36 6.81 -9.53
CA ALA A 38 12.84 6.53 -10.85
C ALA A 38 11.96 7.69 -11.37
N MET A 39 11.02 8.16 -10.54
CA MET A 39 10.19 9.34 -10.84
C MET A 39 11.02 10.59 -11.10
N ALA A 40 11.98 10.91 -10.21
CA ALA A 40 12.82 12.10 -10.35
C ALA A 40 13.67 12.07 -11.64
N ARG A 41 14.23 10.91 -11.98
CA ARG A 41 15.00 10.74 -13.23
C ARG A 41 14.13 10.87 -14.47
N ALA A 42 12.93 10.31 -14.43
CA ALA A 42 11.99 10.42 -15.54
C ALA A 42 11.53 11.88 -15.71
N LEU A 43 11.17 12.58 -14.63
CA LEU A 43 10.80 14.00 -14.67
C LEU A 43 11.95 14.86 -15.23
N ALA A 44 13.18 14.70 -14.72
CA ALA A 44 14.33 15.46 -15.20
C ALA A 44 14.66 15.16 -16.68
N GLY A 45 14.59 13.89 -17.08
CA GLY A 45 14.82 13.47 -18.46
C GLY A 45 13.75 13.98 -19.43
N GLY A 46 12.49 13.93 -19.03
CA GLY A 46 11.35 14.46 -19.78
C GLY A 46 11.45 15.97 -19.97
N ALA A 47 11.68 16.71 -18.87
CA ALA A 47 11.84 18.16 -18.91
C ALA A 47 12.99 18.60 -19.85
N TYR A 48 14.13 17.90 -19.79
CA TYR A 48 15.26 18.16 -20.69
C TYR A 48 14.90 17.93 -22.17
N LYS A 49 14.13 16.89 -22.48
CA LYS A 49 13.68 16.60 -23.84
C LYS A 49 12.68 17.63 -24.34
N VAL A 50 11.68 17.98 -23.54
CA VAL A 50 10.69 19.01 -23.88
C VAL A 50 11.38 20.35 -24.14
N ALA A 51 12.33 20.74 -23.28
CA ALA A 51 13.12 21.97 -23.47
C ALA A 51 13.95 21.96 -24.77
N ARG A 52 14.29 20.77 -25.29
CA ARG A 52 14.99 20.58 -26.58
C ARG A 52 14.03 20.36 -27.77
N GLY A 53 12.72 20.51 -27.58
CA GLY A 53 11.71 20.26 -28.61
C GLY A 53 11.56 18.79 -28.99
N ARG A 54 11.99 17.87 -28.12
CA ARG A 54 11.91 16.41 -28.34
C ARG A 54 10.76 15.81 -27.52
N SER A 55 10.22 14.68 -27.98
CA SER A 55 9.16 13.99 -27.25
C SER A 55 9.66 13.41 -25.92
N ALA A 56 8.87 13.60 -24.86
CA ALA A 56 9.10 13.04 -23.52
C ALA A 56 8.35 11.72 -23.29
N GLY A 57 7.65 11.18 -24.29
CA GLY A 57 6.74 10.03 -24.11
C GLY A 57 7.36 8.79 -23.46
N ARG A 58 8.66 8.51 -23.67
CA ARG A 58 9.33 7.41 -22.94
C ARG A 58 9.54 7.70 -21.45
N ASP A 59 9.75 8.96 -21.08
CA ASP A 59 9.91 9.35 -19.69
C ASP A 59 8.55 9.47 -19.00
N GLU A 60 7.52 9.98 -19.68
CA GLU A 60 6.12 9.92 -19.22
C GLU A 60 5.69 8.47 -18.96
N GLN A 61 5.94 7.56 -19.92
CA GLN A 61 5.64 6.15 -19.73
C GLN A 61 6.39 5.53 -18.53
N ARG A 62 7.62 5.97 -18.25
CA ARG A 62 8.37 5.54 -17.06
C ARG A 62 7.76 6.07 -15.78
N MET A 63 7.22 7.29 -15.78
CA MET A 63 6.48 7.85 -14.65
C MET A 63 5.23 6.99 -14.37
N ASP A 64 4.43 6.70 -15.40
CA ASP A 64 3.23 5.86 -15.27
C ASP A 64 3.56 4.45 -14.78
N THR A 65 4.61 3.83 -15.34
CA THR A 65 5.05 2.50 -14.93
C THR A 65 5.50 2.48 -13.47
N THR A 66 6.17 3.55 -13.01
CA THR A 66 6.62 3.67 -11.62
C THR A 66 5.43 3.88 -10.68
N GLY A 67 4.44 4.68 -11.08
CA GLY A 67 3.19 4.85 -10.33
C GLY A 67 2.44 3.53 -10.17
N ASN A 68 2.23 2.81 -11.28
CA ASN A 68 1.59 1.50 -11.29
C ASN A 68 2.33 0.47 -10.42
N ALA A 69 3.67 0.46 -10.46
CA ALA A 69 4.48 -0.41 -9.61
C ALA A 69 4.26 -0.11 -8.10
N ALA A 70 4.19 1.17 -7.74
CA ALA A 70 3.93 1.58 -6.36
C ALA A 70 2.51 1.20 -5.91
N GLU A 71 1.50 1.36 -6.78
CA GLU A 71 0.13 0.92 -6.50
C GLU A 71 0.04 -0.59 -6.28
N MET A 72 0.70 -1.39 -7.13
CA MET A 72 0.74 -2.85 -6.97
C MET A 72 1.39 -3.26 -5.64
N ARG A 73 2.51 -2.63 -5.27
CA ARG A 73 3.17 -2.88 -3.99
C ARG A 73 2.24 -2.56 -2.81
N LEU A 74 1.61 -1.40 -2.81
CA LEU A 74 0.72 -0.98 -1.72
C LEU A 74 -0.53 -1.87 -1.62
N ASN A 75 -1.07 -2.31 -2.76
CA ASN A 75 -2.16 -3.30 -2.78
C ASN A 75 -1.72 -4.65 -2.21
N ALA A 76 -0.50 -5.11 -2.51
CA ALA A 76 0.04 -6.34 -1.95
C ALA A 76 0.22 -6.23 -0.43
N GLU A 77 0.78 -5.12 0.06
CA GLU A 77 0.90 -4.83 1.50
C GLU A 77 -0.48 -4.83 2.19
N LEU A 78 -1.47 -4.15 1.59
CA LEU A 78 -2.83 -4.07 2.11
C LEU A 78 -3.52 -5.45 2.16
N THR A 79 -3.34 -6.26 1.12
CA THR A 79 -3.87 -7.63 1.07
C THR A 79 -3.28 -8.51 2.16
N ALA A 80 -1.96 -8.39 2.40
CA ALA A 80 -1.29 -9.13 3.47
C ALA A 80 -1.82 -8.75 4.86
N LEU A 81 -1.99 -7.44 5.13
CA LEU A 81 -2.55 -6.95 6.40
C LEU A 81 -3.99 -7.42 6.63
N HIS A 82 -4.84 -7.42 5.60
CA HIS A 82 -6.19 -7.96 5.69
C HIS A 82 -6.22 -9.46 5.98
N ALA A 83 -5.32 -10.23 5.36
CA ALA A 83 -5.19 -11.65 5.63
C ALA A 83 -4.82 -11.93 7.10
N GLU A 84 -3.89 -11.15 7.66
CA GLU A 84 -3.47 -11.28 9.06
C GLU A 84 -4.58 -10.91 10.04
N ARG A 85 -5.29 -9.81 9.78
CA ARG A 85 -6.48 -9.40 10.55
C ARG A 85 -7.54 -10.50 10.57
N GLN A 86 -7.78 -11.13 9.41
CA GLN A 86 -8.77 -12.20 9.31
C GLN A 86 -8.36 -13.41 10.15
N ARG A 87 -7.08 -13.80 10.13
CA ARG A 87 -6.57 -14.88 10.98
C ARG A 87 -6.83 -14.61 12.45
N LEU A 88 -6.43 -13.44 12.96
CA LEU A 88 -6.65 -13.07 14.37
C LEU A 88 -8.14 -13.07 14.77
N THR A 89 -9.00 -12.61 13.86
CA THR A 89 -10.45 -12.59 14.09
C THR A 89 -11.02 -14.01 14.17
N THR A 90 -10.61 -14.90 13.26
CA THR A 90 -11.06 -16.31 13.28
C THR A 90 -10.57 -17.06 14.51
N GLU A 91 -9.34 -16.80 14.96
CA GLU A 91 -8.81 -17.40 16.19
C GLU A 91 -9.54 -16.91 17.44
N ALA A 92 -9.86 -15.62 17.51
CA ALA A 92 -10.66 -15.05 18.59
C ALA A 92 -12.07 -15.66 18.63
N ALA A 93 -12.70 -15.86 17.46
CA ALA A 93 -13.99 -16.52 17.36
C ALA A 93 -13.94 -17.98 17.85
N ARG A 94 -12.89 -18.74 17.48
CA ARG A 94 -12.67 -20.12 17.94
C ARG A 94 -12.48 -20.19 19.45
N GLU A 95 -11.70 -19.29 20.03
CA GLU A 95 -11.47 -19.24 21.48
C GLU A 95 -12.76 -18.92 22.24
N LYS A 96 -13.56 -17.96 21.73
CA LYS A 96 -14.87 -17.65 22.30
C LYS A 96 -15.83 -18.84 22.23
N ALA A 97 -15.83 -19.59 21.12
CA ALA A 97 -16.62 -20.81 20.99
C ALA A 97 -16.20 -21.88 22.02
N LYS A 98 -14.88 -22.09 22.23
CA LYS A 98 -14.35 -23.01 23.25
C LYS A 98 -14.78 -22.63 24.67
N ARG A 99 -14.72 -21.33 25.02
CA ARG A 99 -15.19 -20.84 26.33
C ARG A 99 -16.70 -21.02 26.52
N LYS A 100 -17.47 -20.86 25.44
CA LYS A 100 -18.94 -21.06 25.47
C LYS A 100 -19.30 -22.53 25.63
N SER A 101 -18.53 -23.46 25.04
CA SER A 101 -18.74 -24.90 25.22
C SER A 101 -18.34 -25.42 26.61
N SER A 102 -17.52 -24.69 27.38
CA SER A 102 -17.11 -25.09 28.74
C SER A 102 -17.95 -24.45 29.87
N GLY A 103 -18.91 -23.58 29.54
CA GLY A 103 -19.73 -22.84 30.52
C GLY A 103 -21.24 -23.11 30.38
N TRP A 104 -21.61 -24.24 29.78
CA TRP A 104 -23.01 -24.65 29.58
C TRP A 104 -23.29 -26.06 30.15
N PHE A 105 -22.69 -26.34 31.31
CA PHE A 105 -23.09 -27.35 32.28
C PHE A 105 -23.02 -26.73 33.67
#